data_AF-A0A8S1J853-F1
#
_entry.id   AF-A0A8S1J853-F1
#
_cell.length_a   1.000
_cell.length_b   1.000
_cell.length_c   1.000
_cell.angle_alpha   90.00
_cell.angle_beta   90.00
_cell.angle_gamma   90.00
#
_symmetry.space_group_name_H-M   'P 1'
#
loop_
_entity.id
_entity.type
_entity.pdbx_description
1 polymer ?
#
loop_
_entity_poly.entity_id
_entity_poly.type
_entity_poly.pdbx_seq_one_letter_code
_entity_poly.pdbx_strand_id
1 'polypeptide(L)'
;MAQIGMPLRAAAPVALRWMVVFFSLRAALGDTSFRILHFNDVHSRVEPSSKYQGPCKESQRAEGLCFGGFAKLATVVKRERAKGSVIVLDAGDEFM
;
A
#
# COMPACT_ATOMS: atom_id res chain seq x y z
N MET A 1 -64.41 -19.96 -40.59
CA MET A 1 -64.06 -18.83 -39.69
C MET A 1 -63.57 -19.45 -38.39
N ALA A 2 -62.34 -19.33 -37.89
CA ALA A 2 -61.13 -18.63 -38.31
C ALA A 2 -59.94 -19.43 -37.73
N GLN A 3 -58.87 -19.62 -38.51
CA GLN A 3 -57.59 -20.15 -38.02
C GLN A 3 -56.87 -19.01 -37.28
N ILE A 4 -56.65 -19.17 -35.96
CA ILE A 4 -55.85 -18.24 -35.16
C ILE A 4 -54.39 -18.67 -35.29
N GLY A 5 -53.71 -18.12 -36.29
CA GLY A 5 -52.25 -18.18 -36.38
C GLY A 5 -51.64 -17.15 -35.44
N MET A 6 -51.02 -17.60 -34.35
CA MET A 6 -50.13 -16.75 -33.55
C MET A 6 -48.90 -16.42 -34.40
N PRO A 7 -48.56 -15.13 -34.66
CA PRO A 7 -47.30 -14.81 -35.27
C PRO A 7 -46.22 -15.05 -34.22
N LEU A 8 -45.31 -15.98 -34.52
CA LEU A 8 -44.05 -16.14 -33.79
C LEU A 8 -43.19 -14.89 -34.03
N ARG A 9 -43.54 -13.77 -33.37
CA ARG A 9 -42.70 -12.57 -33.34
C ARG A 9 -41.50 -12.88 -32.46
N ALA A 10 -40.35 -12.98 -33.12
CA ALA A 10 -39.04 -13.19 -32.53
C ALA A 10 -38.81 -12.29 -31.29
N ALA A 11 -38.94 -12.87 -30.09
CA ALA A 11 -38.53 -12.26 -28.83
C ALA A 11 -36.99 -12.28 -28.63
N ALA A 12 -36.25 -12.63 -29.68
CA ALA A 12 -34.80 -12.78 -29.66
C ALA A 12 -33.97 -11.49 -29.43
N PRO A 13 -34.36 -10.27 -29.86
CA PRO A 13 -33.41 -9.15 -29.85
C PRO A 13 -33.29 -8.45 -28.49
N VAL A 14 -34.22 -8.68 -27.56
CA VAL A 14 -34.22 -8.01 -26.24
C VAL A 14 -33.35 -8.76 -25.23
N ALA A 15 -33.37 -10.10 -25.24
CA ALA A 15 -32.58 -10.92 -24.32
C ALA A 15 -31.06 -10.76 -24.55
N LEU A 16 -30.65 -10.59 -25.81
CA LEU A 16 -29.23 -10.43 -26.17
C LEU A 16 -28.66 -9.08 -25.69
N ARG A 17 -29.48 -8.02 -25.62
CA ARG A 17 -29.06 -6.69 -25.14
C ARG A 17 -28.78 -6.65 -23.64
N TRP A 18 -29.58 -7.35 -22.83
CA TRP A 18 -29.36 -7.43 -21.38
C TRP A 18 -28.14 -8.26 -21.02
N MET A 19 -27.80 -9.26 -21.83
CA MET A 19 -26.61 -10.09 -21.63
C MET A 19 -25.30 -9.29 -21.79
N VAL A 20 -25.25 -8.32 -22.71
CA VAL A 20 -24.09 -7.43 -22.91
C VAL A 20 -23.90 -6.47 -21.73
N VAL A 21 -24.99 -5.98 -21.13
CA VAL A 21 -24.94 -5.10 -19.95
C VAL A 21 -24.45 -5.88 -18.71
N PHE A 22 -24.90 -7.12 -18.52
CA PHE A 22 -24.42 -7.97 -17.42
C PHE A 22 -22.95 -8.40 -17.57
N PHE A 23 -22.46 -8.61 -18.81
CA PHE A 23 -21.08 -9.03 -19.04
C PHE A 23 -20.05 -7.89 -18.91
N SER A 24 -20.51 -6.63 -18.92
CA SER A 24 -19.65 -5.44 -18.86
C SER A 24 -19.19 -5.08 -17.44
N LEU A 25 -19.71 -5.74 -16.40
CA LEU A 25 -19.28 -5.52 -15.01
C LEU A 25 -18.09 -6.44 -14.65
N ARG A 26 -16.98 -6.33 -15.39
CA ARG A 26 -15.70 -6.88 -14.96
C ARG A 26 -15.13 -5.94 -13.89
N ALA A 27 -15.31 -6.27 -12.62
CA ALA A 27 -14.61 -5.61 -11.54
C ALA A 27 -13.09 -5.76 -11.78
N ALA A 28 -12.40 -4.66 -12.03
CA ALA A 28 -10.95 -4.61 -11.99
C ALA A 28 -10.52 -4.74 -10.53
N LEU A 29 -10.43 -5.98 -10.03
CA LEU A 29 -9.69 -6.27 -8.80
C LEU A 29 -8.21 -6.09 -9.14
N GLY A 30 -7.73 -4.85 -9.04
CA GLY A 30 -6.32 -4.54 -9.15
C GLY A 30 -5.55 -5.24 -8.03
N ASP A 31 -4.36 -5.75 -8.36
CA ASP A 31 -3.47 -6.36 -7.38
C ASP A 31 -3.09 -5.30 -6.33
N THR A 32 -3.57 -5.45 -5.10
CA THR A 32 -3.37 -4.48 -4.03
C THR A 32 -2.10 -4.84 -3.28
N SER A 33 -0.95 -4.72 -3.96
CA SER A 33 0.35 -4.89 -3.33
C SER A 33 0.81 -3.59 -2.68
N PHE A 34 1.22 -3.67 -1.42
CA PHE A 34 1.85 -2.58 -0.69
C PHE A 34 2.91 -3.13 0.25
N ARG A 35 3.85 -2.28 0.64
CA ARG A 35 4.87 -2.64 1.63
C ARG A 35 4.59 -1.96 2.96
N ILE A 36 4.75 -2.72 4.04
CA ILE A 36 4.72 -2.19 5.39
C ILE A 36 6.16 -1.93 5.81
N LEU A 37 6.46 -0.69 6.17
CA LEU A 37 7.66 -0.36 6.92
C LEU A 37 7.23 -0.15 8.36
N HIS A 38 7.86 -0.83 9.29
CA HIS A 38 7.58 -0.63 10.70
C HIS A 38 8.86 -0.39 11.49
N PHE A 39 8.72 0.35 12.59
CA PHE A 39 9.72 0.51 13.63
C PHE A 39 9.00 0.53 14.98
N ASN A 40 9.76 0.33 16.05
CA ASN A 40 9.28 0.20 17.42
C ASN A 40 10.44 0.49 18.38
N ASP A 41 10.13 0.79 19.64
CA ASP A 41 11.10 0.87 20.74
C ASP A 41 12.24 1.86 20.47
N VAL A 42 11.91 3.00 19.88
CA VAL A 42 12.88 4.06 19.62
C VAL A 42 13.39 4.65 20.94
N HIS A 43 12.56 4.65 21.99
CA HIS A 43 12.85 5.21 23.32
C HIS A 43 13.54 6.58 23.23
N SER A 44 12.90 7.51 22.51
CA SER A 44 13.35 8.90 22.38
C SER A 44 14.75 9.05 21.75
N ARG A 45 15.26 8.03 21.05
CA ARG A 45 16.51 8.11 20.26
C ARG A 45 16.28 8.88 18.97
N VAL A 46 16.08 10.18 19.12
CA VAL A 46 15.83 11.08 18.00
C VAL A 46 17.08 11.23 17.13
N GLU A 47 18.24 11.34 17.79
CA GLU A 47 19.55 11.42 17.17
C GLU A 47 20.17 10.04 16.90
N PRO A 48 21.15 9.95 15.97
CA PRO A 48 21.89 8.72 15.77
C PRO A 48 22.58 8.24 17.05
N SER A 49 22.52 6.94 17.29
CA SER A 49 23.16 6.28 18.43
C SER A 49 24.44 5.56 18.02
N SER A 50 25.38 5.44 18.95
CA SER A 50 26.54 4.56 18.78
C SER A 50 26.15 3.08 18.89
N LYS A 51 27.08 2.17 18.58
CA LYS A 51 26.89 0.72 18.81
C LYS A 51 26.57 0.35 20.28
N TYR A 52 26.87 1.24 21.22
CA TYR A 52 26.61 1.06 22.65
C TYR A 52 25.30 1.72 23.10
N GLN A 53 24.42 2.09 22.15
CA GLN A 53 23.09 2.67 22.40
C GLN A 53 23.07 4.03 23.13
N GLY A 54 24.23 4.66 23.30
CA GLY A 54 24.36 6.03 23.78
C GLY A 54 24.56 7.06 22.66
N PRO A 55 24.63 8.36 22.99
CA PRO A 55 24.83 9.44 22.03
C PRO A 55 26.03 9.18 21.10
N CYS A 56 25.87 9.48 19.82
CA CYS A 56 26.98 9.32 18.88
C CYS A 56 27.93 10.52 18.92
N LYS A 57 29.22 10.27 19.14
CA LYS A 57 30.26 11.30 19.14
C LYS A 57 30.62 11.75 17.73
N GLU A 58 31.16 12.95 17.58
CA GLU A 58 31.62 13.47 16.28
C GLU A 58 32.66 12.57 15.60
N SER A 59 33.62 12.00 16.35
CA SER A 59 34.59 11.06 15.78
C SER A 59 33.91 9.80 15.19
N GLN A 60 32.91 9.27 15.88
CA GLN A 60 32.13 8.12 15.42
C GLN A 60 31.25 8.48 14.21
N ARG A 61 30.77 9.72 14.14
CA ARG A 61 30.02 10.24 12.98
C ARG A 61 30.91 10.34 11.76
N ALA A 62 32.14 10.86 11.90
CA ALA A 62 33.13 10.95 10.84
C ALA A 62 33.54 9.57 10.30
N GLU A 63 33.62 8.56 11.18
CA GLU A 63 33.94 7.17 10.83
C GLU A 63 32.74 6.35 10.33
N GLY A 64 31.53 6.94 10.28
CA GLY A 64 30.32 6.25 9.82
C GLY A 64 29.78 5.20 10.79
N LEU A 65 30.16 5.25 12.07
CA LEU A 65 29.82 4.27 13.11
C LEU A 65 28.51 4.57 13.86
N CYS A 66 27.77 5.61 13.46
CA CYS A 66 26.46 5.92 14.06
C CYS A 66 25.31 5.23 13.33
N PHE A 67 24.30 4.78 14.06
CA PHE A 67 23.11 4.09 13.55
C PHE A 67 21.83 4.81 13.94
N GLY A 68 20.74 4.51 13.21
CA GLY A 68 19.41 5.04 13.54
C GLY A 68 19.28 6.57 13.44
N GLY A 69 18.38 7.12 14.24
CA GLY A 69 17.96 8.52 14.22
C GLY A 69 16.92 8.83 13.14
N PHE A 70 16.01 9.77 13.44
CA PHE A 70 14.88 10.07 12.54
C PHE A 70 15.30 10.61 11.18
N ALA A 71 16.46 11.27 11.07
CA ALA A 71 16.97 11.73 9.78
C ALA A 71 17.28 10.57 8.82
N LYS A 72 17.92 9.49 9.32
CA LYS A 72 18.20 8.29 8.53
C LYS A 72 16.90 7.52 8.23
N LEU A 73 16.01 7.40 9.21
CA LEU A 73 14.70 6.78 9.05
C LEU A 73 13.88 7.48 7.95
N ALA A 74 13.78 8.81 8.00
CA ALA A 74 13.07 9.62 7.00
C ALA A 74 13.66 9.44 5.59
N THR A 75 14.98 9.31 5.47
CA THR A 75 15.66 9.01 4.20
C THR A 75 15.22 7.65 3.64
N VAL A 76 15.18 6.62 4.48
CA VAL A 76 14.70 5.28 4.08
C VAL A 76 13.24 5.34 3.66
N VAL A 77 12.37 5.94 4.48
CA VAL A 77 10.93 6.08 4.19
C VAL A 77 10.69 6.79 2.87
N LYS A 78 11.39 7.91 2.61
CA LYS A 78 11.28 8.65 1.35
C LYS A 78 11.70 7.80 0.15
N ARG A 79 12.82 7.08 0.27
CA ARG A 79 13.32 6.17 -0.78
C ARG A 79 12.32 5.04 -1.05
N GLU A 80 11.73 4.47 -0.01
CA GLU A 80 10.78 3.37 -0.18
C GLU A 80 9.45 3.85 -0.76
N ARG A 81 8.94 5.02 -0.36
CA ARG A 81 7.74 5.62 -0.97
C ARG A 81 7.93 5.91 -2.47
N ALA A 82 9.14 6.19 -2.92
CA ALA A 82 9.43 6.39 -4.34
C ALA A 82 9.32 5.10 -5.18
N LYS A 83 9.29 3.92 -4.56
CA LYS A 83 9.21 2.62 -5.25
C LYS A 83 7.78 2.06 -5.35
N GLY A 84 6.76 2.72 -4.79
CA GLY A 84 5.36 2.28 -4.84
C GLY A 84 4.61 2.46 -3.52
N SER A 85 3.46 1.79 -3.40
CA SER A 85 2.57 1.87 -2.24
C SER A 85 3.25 1.40 -0.95
N VAL A 86 3.33 2.29 0.04
CA VAL A 86 3.96 2.03 1.34
C VAL A 86 3.08 2.53 2.47
N ILE A 87 2.88 1.69 3.48
CA ILE A 87 2.35 2.06 4.78
C ILE A 87 3.53 2.11 5.76
N VAL A 88 3.66 3.19 6.52
CA VAL A 88 4.68 3.32 7.57
C VAL A 88 3.98 3.27 8.91
N LEU A 89 4.42 2.36 9.78
CA LEU A 89 3.85 2.11 11.08
C LEU A 89 4.90 2.29 12.18
N ASP A 90 4.46 2.84 13.30
CA ASP A 90 5.19 2.89 14.56
C ASP A 90 4.41 2.01 15.55
N ALA A 91 5.07 1.01 16.14
CA ALA A 91 4.43 0.08 17.08
C ALA A 91 4.52 0.51 18.55
N GLY A 92 5.02 1.72 18.83
CA GLY A 92 5.05 2.32 20.17
C GLY A 92 6.41 2.23 20.86
N ASP A 93 6.42 2.70 22.12
CA ASP A 93 7.61 2.88 22.96
C ASP A 93 8.59 3.93 22.40
N GLU A 94 8.01 5.02 21.90
CA GLU A 94 8.72 6.24 21.48
C GLU A 94 9.18 7.10 22.65
N PHE A 95 8.44 7.04 23.75
CA PHE A 95 8.73 7.78 24.98
C PHE A 95 9.40 6.86 25.99
N MET A 96 10.28 7.42 26.83
CA MET A 96 10.88 6.69 27.95
C MET A 96 9.86 6.24 28.99
#